data_AF-A0A118K595-F1
#
_entry.id   AF-A0A118K595-F1
#
_cell.length_a   1.000
_cell.length_b   1.000
_cell.length_c   1.000
_cell.angle_alpha   90.00
_cell.angle_beta   90.00
_cell.angle_gamma   90.00
#
_symmetry.space_group_name_H-M   'P 1'
#
loop_
_entity.id
_entity.type
_entity.pdbx_description
1 polymer ?
#
loop_
_entity_poly.entity_id
_entity_poly.type
_entity_poly.pdbx_seq_one_letter_code
_entity_poly.pdbx_strand_id
1 'polypeptide(L)' 'MRGEKGGGEWVVDEQQQKIKKIDGSIAYGVLQTVKIHMEVVEPQPNRPKLQLTLI' A
#
# COMPACT_ATOMS: atom_id res chain seq x y z
N MET A 1 18.75 -4.21 -13.71
CA MET A 1 17.87 -3.03 -13.53
C MET A 1 16.50 -3.53 -13.12
N ARG A 2 16.08 -3.32 -11.86
CA ARG A 2 14.77 -3.73 -11.33
C ARG A 2 14.01 -2.47 -10.91
N GLY A 3 12.95 -2.16 -11.65
CA GLY A 3 11.75 -1.51 -11.12
C GLY A 3 11.81 -0.03 -10.79
N GLU A 4 11.95 0.83 -11.79
CA GLU A 4 11.35 2.17 -11.71
C GLU A 4 9.83 2.03 -11.80
N LYS A 5 9.13 2.26 -10.68
CA LYS A 5 7.75 2.78 -10.60
C LYS A 5 7.46 3.15 -9.12
N GLY A 6 7.79 4.39 -8.74
CA GLY A 6 7.32 5.05 -7.51
C GLY A 6 8.30 5.20 -6.33
N GLY A 7 9.57 4.81 -6.48
CA GLY A 7 10.52 4.55 -5.38
C GLY A 7 11.13 5.73 -4.62
N GLY A 8 10.42 6.85 -4.46
CA GLY A 8 10.97 8.06 -3.82
C GLY A 8 10.30 8.49 -2.51
N GLU A 9 9.19 7.88 -2.09
CA GLU A 9 8.42 8.41 -0.95
C GLU A 9 8.46 7.49 0.28
N TRP A 10 8.72 6.19 0.11
CA TRP A 10 8.57 5.20 1.19
C TRP A 10 9.87 4.44 1.46
N VAL A 11 10.20 4.30 2.74
CA VAL A 11 11.28 3.48 3.27
C VAL A 11 10.67 2.24 3.92
N VAL A 12 11.22 1.08 3.60
CA VAL A 12 10.82 -0.20 4.18
C VAL A 12 11.73 -0.52 5.36
N ASP A 13 11.13 -0.81 6.51
CA ASP A 13 11.77 -1.31 7.72
C ASP A 13 11.45 -2.80 7.83
N GLU A 14 12.30 -3.63 7.22
CA GLU A 14 12.07 -5.08 7.15
C GLU A 14 12.11 -5.75 8.53
N GLN A 15 12.99 -5.27 9.42
CA GLN A 15 13.12 -5.84 10.77
C GLN A 15 11.85 -5.64 11.59
N GLN A 16 11.20 -4.47 11.46
CA GLN A 16 9.98 -4.16 12.19
C GLN A 16 8.70 -4.47 11.41
N GLN A 17 8.82 -4.98 10.18
CA GLN A 17 7.71 -5.20 9.25
C GLN A 17 6.82 -3.94 9.07
N LYS A 18 7.47 -2.81 8.78
CA LYS A 18 6.81 -1.51 8.62
C LYS A 18 7.26 -0.81 7.35
N ILE A 19 6.41 0.07 6.85
CA ILE A 19 6.76 1.07 5.83
C ILE A 19 6.57 2.46 6.42
N LYS A 20 7.44 3.40 6.06
CA LYS A 20 7.43 4.78 6.57
C LYS A 20 7.63 5.73 5.40
N LYS A 21 6.93 6.86 5.36
CA LYS A 21 7.28 7.92 4.43
C LYS A 21 8.67 8.49 4.77
N ILE A 22 9.41 8.93 3.77
CA ILE A 22 10.74 9.56 3.95
C ILE A 22 10.66 10.80 4.85
N ASP A 23 9.57 11.56 4.75
CA ASP A 23 9.32 12.72 5.61
C ASP A 23 8.92 12.37 7.06
N GLY A 24 8.77 11.08 7.37
CA GLY A 24 8.38 10.57 8.69
C GLY A 24 6.91 10.83 9.07
N SER A 25 6.10 11.43 8.20
CA SER A 25 4.73 11.83 8.50
C SER A 25 3.77 10.64 8.71
N ILE A 26 4.01 9.54 8.01
CA ILE A 26 3.12 8.37 7.99
C ILE A 26 3.95 7.09 8.11
N ALA A 27 3.45 6.15 8.91
CA ALA A 27 4.00 4.81 9.04
C ALA A 27 2.87 3.77 9.13
N TYR A 28 3.07 2.62 8.46
CA TYR A 28 2.16 1.49 8.51
C TYR A 28 2.90 0.22 8.91
N GLY A 29 2.28 -0.60 9.75
CA GLY A 29 2.82 -1.87 10.19
C GLY A 29 1.90 -3.06 9.91
N VAL A 30 2.49 -4.25 9.89
CA VAL A 30 1.75 -5.51 9.80
C VAL A 30 0.79 -5.65 10.98
N LEU A 31 -0.42 -6.16 10.71
CA LEU A 31 -1.54 -6.32 11.66
C LEU A 31 -2.09 -5.00 12.25
N GLN A 32 -1.75 -3.84 11.67
CA GLN A 32 -2.34 -2.57 12.06
C GLN A 32 -3.77 -2.43 11.51
N THR A 33 -4.69 -1.93 12.33
CA THR A 33 -6.00 -1.51 11.85
C THR A 33 -5.85 -0.25 11.01
N VAL A 34 -6.35 -0.28 9.77
CA VAL A 34 -6.31 0.84 8.82
C VAL A 34 -7.70 1.16 8.30
N LYS A 35 -7.88 2.41 7.87
CA LYS A 35 -9.07 2.85 7.15
C LYS A 35 -8.76 2.79 5.66
N ILE A 36 -9.61 2.12 4.90
CA ILE A 36 -9.44 1.96 3.45
C ILE A 36 -10.69 2.42 2.72
N HIS A 37 -10.48 2.97 1.53
CA HIS A 37 -11.49 3.01 0.50
C HIS A 37 -11.35 1.75 -0.37
N MET A 38 -12.47 1.16 -0.79
CA MET A 38 -12.50 -0.07 -1.57
C MET A 38 -13.45 0.09 -2.75
N GLU A 39 -12.99 -0.27 -3.94
CA GLU A 39 -13.76 -0.14 -5.18
C GLU A 39 -13.53 -1.35 -6.12
N VAL A 40 -14.51 -1.61 -7.00
CA VAL A 40 -14.38 -2.59 -8.08
C VAL A 40 -13.89 -1.85 -9.32
N VAL A 41 -12.66 -2.14 -9.75
CA VAL A 41 -12.05 -1.46 -10.92
C VAL A 41 -12.22 -2.24 -12.22
N GLU A 42 -12.41 -3.56 -12.15
CA GLU A 42 -12.65 -4.41 -13.32
C GLU A 42 -13.80 -5.39 -13.00
N PRO A 43 -15.04 -5.09 -13.44
CA PRO A 43 -16.19 -5.94 -13.18
C PRO A 43 -16.22 -7.09 -14.20
N GLN A 44 -15.45 -8.14 -13.94
CA GLN A 44 -15.57 -9.41 -14.68
C GLN A 44 -16.46 -10.38 -13.90
N PRO A 45 -17.37 -11.12 -14.57
CA PRO A 45 -18.38 -11.97 -13.91
C PRO A 45 -17.83 -12.95 -12.86
N ASN A 46 -16.62 -13.47 -13.06
CA ASN A 46 -15.98 -14.46 -12.17
C ASN A 46 -14.59 -14.04 -11.68
N ARG A 47 -14.17 -12.80 -11.96
CA ARG A 47 -12.86 -12.27 -11.53
C ARG A 47 -12.93 -10.75 -11.34
N PRO A 48 -13.78 -10.26 -10.44
CA PRO A 48 -13.79 -8.84 -10.14
C PRO A 48 -12.45 -8.45 -9.50
N LYS A 49 -11.86 -7.36 -9.96
CA LYS A 49 -10.66 -6.80 -9.34
C LYS A 49 -11.05 -5.71 -8.36
N LEU A 50 -10.66 -5.89 -7.10
CA LEU A 50 -10.80 -4.88 -6.07
C LEU A 50 -9.53 -4.04 -6.00
N GLN A 51 -9.72 -2.73 -5.91
CA GLN A 51 -8.67 -1.78 -5.57
C GLN A 51 -8.92 -1.27 -4.15
N LEU A 52 -7.86 -1.27 -3.34
CA LEU A 52 -7.87 -0.79 -1.96
C LEU A 52 -6.91 0.39 -1.86
N THR A 53 -7.39 1.49 -1.29
CA THR A 53 -6.61 2.71 -1.12
C THR A 53 -6.62 3.11 0.36
N LEU A 54 -5.44 3.35 0.92
CA LEU A 54 -5.30 3.90 2.28
C LEU A 54 -5.80 5.36 2.28
N ILE A 55 -6.59 5.73 3.29
CA ILE A 55 -7.14 7.09 3.47
C ILE A 55 -6.24 7.90 4.40
#